data_AF-B9A7W2-F1
#
_entry.id   AF-B9A7W2-F1
#
_cell.length_a   1.000
_cell.length_b   1.000
_cell.length_c   1.000
_cell.angle_alpha   90.00
_cell.angle_beta   90.00
_cell.angle_gamma   90.00
#
_symmetry.space_group_name_H-M   'P 1'
#
loop_
_entity.id
_entity.type
_entity.pdbx_description
1 polymer ?
#
loop_
_entity_poly.entity_id
_entity_poly.type
_entity_poly.pdbx_seq_one_letter_code
_entity_poly.pdbx_strand_id
1 'polypeptide(L)'
;MYFIGYHGTSEKSAINILNTGIRRECLPKTGQIGPGFYVAKVKGALPEWGTEQATSVGRHNLSIFQRTLNNVLGERNNLFLPNEAKRTILKIYSTKYISHCNWNTMNPVDLSCVNEILKETPQSRDCALNNLIQERAEWLQMVIAPEDLKYIFARRDDGKREKNSNWFSKESPY
;
A
#
# COMPACT_ATOMS: atom_id res chain seq x y z
N MET A 1 -18.66 7.63 -3.61
CA MET A 1 -17.23 7.25 -3.49
C MET A 1 -17.13 6.19 -2.40
N TYR A 2 -16.44 5.08 -2.65
CA TYR A 2 -16.33 3.96 -1.70
C TYR A 2 -14.87 3.54 -1.52
N PHE A 3 -14.55 3.06 -0.32
CA PHE A 3 -13.20 2.66 0.05
C PHE A 3 -12.81 1.35 -0.62
N ILE A 4 -11.62 1.30 -1.22
CA ILE A 4 -11.13 0.10 -1.92
C ILE A 4 -9.89 -0.53 -1.29
N GLY A 5 -9.10 0.23 -0.54
CA GLY A 5 -7.95 -0.28 0.19
C GLY A 5 -6.90 0.76 0.52
N TYR A 6 -5.68 0.32 0.78
CA TYR A 6 -4.55 1.13 1.22
C TYR A 6 -3.40 1.07 0.21
N HIS A 7 -2.61 2.12 0.12
CA HIS A 7 -1.39 2.16 -0.67
C HIS A 7 -0.24 2.66 0.19
N GLY A 8 0.77 1.80 0.39
CA GLY A 8 2.00 2.15 1.08
C GLY A 8 3.00 2.78 0.13
N THR A 9 3.54 3.94 0.48
CA THR A 9 4.50 4.67 -0.35
C THR A 9 5.41 5.58 0.50
N SER A 10 6.25 6.40 -0.15
CA SER A 10 7.02 7.45 0.51
C SER A 10 6.26 8.76 0.57
N GLU A 11 6.59 9.64 1.52
CA GLU A 11 5.97 10.96 1.67
C GLU A 11 6.08 11.80 0.39
N LYS A 12 7.24 11.73 -0.29
CA LYS A 12 7.45 12.38 -1.59
C LYS A 12 6.43 11.93 -2.63
N SER A 13 6.19 10.62 -2.72
CA SER A 13 5.25 10.04 -3.67
C SER A 13 3.80 10.31 -3.26
N ALA A 14 3.50 10.25 -1.96
CA ALA A 14 2.19 10.59 -1.42
C ALA A 14 1.79 12.03 -1.75
N ILE A 15 2.68 13.01 -1.50
CA ILE A 15 2.45 14.40 -1.87
C ILE A 15 2.21 14.54 -3.37
N ASN A 16 3.01 13.84 -4.21
CA ASN A 16 2.79 13.86 -5.66
C ASN A 16 1.42 13.30 -6.06
N ILE A 17 1.01 12.16 -5.49
CA ILE A 17 -0.30 11.54 -5.74
C ILE A 17 -1.43 12.47 -5.28
N LEU A 18 -1.31 13.11 -4.12
CA LEU A 18 -2.35 13.98 -3.57
C LEU A 18 -2.49 15.32 -4.32
N ASN A 19 -1.40 15.81 -4.92
CA ASN A 19 -1.39 17.05 -5.69
C ASN A 19 -1.77 16.83 -7.17
N THR A 20 -1.42 15.68 -7.73
CA THR A 20 -1.50 15.43 -9.18
C THR A 20 -2.37 14.24 -9.56
N GLY A 21 -2.93 13.53 -8.60
CA GLY A 21 -3.59 12.27 -8.85
C GLY A 21 -2.61 11.11 -9.12
N ILE A 22 -3.15 9.90 -9.25
CA ILE A 22 -2.38 8.76 -9.74
C ILE A 22 -2.30 8.87 -11.27
N ARG A 23 -1.10 8.73 -11.83
CA ARG A 23 -0.84 8.95 -13.25
C ARG A 23 -0.12 7.76 -13.86
N ARG A 24 -0.57 7.32 -15.04
CA ARG A 24 0.01 6.19 -15.76
C ARG A 24 1.53 6.30 -15.94
N GLU A 25 2.06 7.48 -16.24
CA GLU A 25 3.50 7.68 -16.48
C GLU A 25 4.37 7.50 -15.22
N CYS A 26 3.76 7.59 -14.04
CA CYS A 26 4.44 7.39 -12.75
C CYS A 26 4.31 5.94 -12.25
N LEU A 27 3.54 5.08 -12.94
CA LEU A 27 3.42 3.69 -12.57
C LEU A 27 4.68 2.92 -12.95
N PRO A 28 5.10 1.95 -12.13
CA PRO A 28 6.24 1.12 -12.47
C PRO A 28 5.93 0.32 -13.75
N LYS A 29 6.90 0.32 -14.69
CA LYS A 29 6.77 -0.38 -15.98
C LYS A 29 6.63 -1.89 -15.82
N THR A 30 7.14 -2.41 -14.71
CA THR A 30 7.07 -3.82 -14.30
C THR A 30 6.57 -3.89 -12.86
N GLY A 31 5.86 -4.96 -12.54
CA GLY A 31 5.36 -5.23 -11.19
C GLY A 31 5.07 -6.72 -11.03
N GLN A 32 4.88 -7.19 -9.81
CA GLN A 32 4.73 -8.62 -9.51
C GLN A 32 3.66 -9.33 -10.33
N ILE A 33 2.56 -8.64 -10.64
CA ILE A 33 1.46 -9.18 -11.45
C ILE A 33 1.12 -8.30 -12.66
N GLY A 34 2.07 -7.45 -13.06
CA GLY A 34 1.94 -6.54 -14.18
C GLY A 34 1.96 -5.06 -13.82
N PRO A 35 1.95 -4.18 -14.83
CA PRO A 35 1.93 -2.73 -14.64
C PRO A 35 0.56 -2.28 -14.09
N GLY A 36 0.57 -1.37 -13.11
CA GLY A 36 -0.65 -0.86 -12.52
C GLY A 36 -0.43 -0.16 -11.19
N PHE A 37 -1.53 0.30 -10.58
CA PHE A 37 -1.53 0.89 -9.25
C PHE A 37 -1.94 -0.15 -8.20
N TYR A 38 -1.01 -0.45 -7.30
CA TYR A 38 -1.14 -1.52 -6.31
C TYR A 38 -1.85 -1.01 -5.04
N VAL A 39 -2.90 -1.72 -4.63
CA VAL A 39 -3.73 -1.39 -3.47
C VAL A 39 -3.87 -2.63 -2.58
N ALA A 40 -3.43 -2.53 -1.33
CA ALA A 40 -3.66 -3.54 -0.30
C ALA A 40 -5.11 -3.51 0.19
N LYS A 41 -5.77 -4.66 0.34
CA LYS A 41 -7.18 -4.68 0.71
C LYS A 41 -7.42 -4.24 2.16
N VAL A 42 -6.50 -4.60 3.05
CA VAL A 42 -6.57 -4.31 4.49
C VAL A 42 -5.37 -3.48 4.92
N LYS A 43 -5.51 -2.81 6.06
CA LYS A 43 -4.39 -2.14 6.71
C LYS A 43 -3.53 -3.19 7.42
N GLY A 44 -2.22 -2.98 7.48
CA GLY A 44 -1.29 -3.85 8.21
C GLY A 44 -0.04 -4.14 7.39
N ALA A 45 0.35 -5.42 7.38
CA ALA A 45 1.65 -5.87 6.89
C ALA A 45 1.97 -5.42 5.46
N LEU A 46 1.05 -5.62 4.51
CA LEU A 46 1.30 -5.32 3.11
C LEU A 46 1.50 -3.83 2.79
N PRO A 47 0.61 -2.89 3.18
CA PRO A 47 0.88 -1.47 2.95
C PRO A 47 2.09 -0.99 3.75
N GLU A 48 2.36 -1.52 4.94
CA GLU A 48 3.58 -1.19 5.70
C GLU A 48 4.83 -1.61 4.93
N TRP A 49 4.89 -2.86 4.47
CA TRP A 49 5.95 -3.37 3.59
C TRP A 49 6.13 -2.49 2.35
N GLY A 50 5.03 -2.06 1.72
CA GLY A 50 5.06 -1.13 0.60
C GLY A 50 5.74 0.21 0.94
N THR A 51 5.49 0.76 2.14
CA THR A 51 6.21 1.97 2.59
C THR A 51 7.70 1.72 2.80
N GLU A 52 8.09 0.54 3.27
CA GLU A 52 9.50 0.20 3.48
C GLU A 52 10.26 0.13 2.16
N GLN A 53 9.67 -0.55 1.18
CA GLN A 53 10.23 -0.64 -0.17
C GLN A 53 10.35 0.74 -0.81
N ALA A 54 9.29 1.55 -0.74
CA ALA A 54 9.25 2.88 -1.34
C ALA A 54 10.25 3.88 -0.71
N THR A 55 10.66 3.64 0.54
CA THR A 55 11.61 4.51 1.26
C THR A 55 13.02 3.95 1.33
N SER A 56 13.24 2.70 0.90
CA SER A 56 14.52 1.99 1.02
C SER A 56 15.71 2.78 0.47
N VAL A 57 15.60 3.29 -0.76
CA VAL A 57 16.66 4.09 -1.42
C VAL A 57 16.90 5.41 -0.68
N GLY A 58 15.82 6.12 -0.32
CA GLY A 58 15.93 7.38 0.43
C GLY A 58 16.61 7.17 1.79
N ARG A 59 16.31 6.06 2.46
CA ARG A 59 16.91 5.67 3.75
C ARG A 59 18.36 5.24 3.62
N HIS A 60 18.71 4.54 2.55
CA HIS A 60 20.08 4.15 2.26
C HIS A 60 20.99 5.39 2.11
N ASN A 61 20.47 6.48 1.56
CA ASN A 61 21.21 7.72 1.33
C ASN A 61 21.32 8.64 2.56
N LEU A 62 20.74 8.26 3.71
CA LEU A 62 20.83 9.07 4.94
C LEU A 62 22.24 9.06 5.52
N SER A 63 22.68 10.23 5.99
CA SER A 63 23.90 10.35 6.77
C SER A 63 23.77 9.65 8.13
N ILE A 64 24.91 9.35 8.76
CA ILE A 64 24.95 8.73 10.10
C ILE A 64 24.15 9.57 11.11
N PHE A 65 24.31 10.90 11.08
CA PHE A 65 23.58 11.80 11.96
C PHE A 65 22.06 11.73 11.76
N GLN A 66 21.59 11.71 10.51
CA GLN A 66 20.16 11.59 10.19
C GLN A 66 19.58 10.25 10.66
N ARG A 67 20.35 9.15 10.51
CA ARG A 67 19.94 7.83 10.99
C ARG A 67 19.84 7.81 12.51
N THR A 68 20.85 8.33 13.22
CA THR A 68 20.85 8.41 14.69
C THR A 68 19.69 9.26 15.20
N LEU A 69 19.47 10.45 14.65
CA LEU A 69 18.32 11.29 15.01
C LEU A 69 16.99 10.58 14.77
N ASN A 70 16.86 9.88 13.64
CA ASN A 70 15.64 9.15 13.33
C ASN A 70 15.35 8.02 14.32
N ASN A 71 16.39 7.31 14.77
CA ASN A 71 16.24 6.25 15.76
C ASN A 71 15.80 6.79 17.13
N VAL A 72 16.22 8.01 17.48
CA VAL A 72 15.87 8.64 18.77
C VAL A 72 14.49 9.30 18.75
N LEU A 73 14.20 10.09 17.73
CA LEU A 73 12.95 10.88 17.65
C LEU A 73 11.77 10.09 17.07
N GLY A 74 12.07 9.02 16.37
CA GLY A 74 11.11 8.32 15.52
C GLY A 74 10.79 9.11 14.25
N GLU A 75 10.29 8.39 13.26
CA GLU A 75 10.07 8.91 11.91
C GLU A 75 9.05 10.05 11.83
N ARG A 76 7.97 9.99 12.62
CA ARG A 76 6.90 11.01 12.59
C ARG A 76 7.34 12.36 13.16
N ASN A 77 8.29 12.36 14.09
CA ASN A 77 8.77 13.57 14.76
C ASN A 77 10.06 14.11 14.15
N ASN A 78 10.68 13.38 13.22
CA ASN A 78 11.93 13.79 12.60
C ASN A 78 11.69 14.77 11.43
N LEU A 79 11.77 16.06 11.74
CA LEU A 79 11.70 17.13 10.74
C LEU A 79 12.83 17.07 9.71
N PHE A 80 13.99 16.52 10.08
CA PHE A 80 15.19 16.42 9.23
C PHE A 80 15.23 15.19 8.34
N LEU A 81 14.25 14.28 8.47
CA LEU A 81 14.13 13.14 7.58
C LEU A 81 13.54 13.62 6.24
N PRO A 82 14.23 13.42 5.10
CA PRO A 82 13.74 13.85 3.81
C PRO A 82 12.50 13.05 3.38
N ASN A 83 11.67 13.63 2.52
CA ASN A 83 10.37 13.05 2.15
C ASN A 83 10.48 11.72 1.39
N GLU A 84 11.59 11.48 0.69
CA GLU A 84 11.87 10.17 0.08
C GLU A 84 12.17 9.06 1.10
N ALA A 85 12.56 9.41 2.33
CA ALA A 85 12.86 8.45 3.40
C ALA A 85 11.71 8.27 4.41
N LYS A 86 10.70 9.16 4.36
CA LYS A 86 9.49 9.14 5.19
C LYS A 86 8.45 8.18 4.60
N ARG A 87 7.93 7.27 5.41
CA ARG A 87 6.92 6.25 5.13
C ARG A 87 5.53 6.83 5.30
N THR A 88 4.67 6.55 4.34
CA THR A 88 3.32 7.13 4.28
C THR A 88 2.32 6.13 3.71
N ILE A 89 1.15 6.05 4.33
CA ILE A 89 0.04 5.22 3.84
C ILE A 89 -1.09 6.12 3.37
N LEU A 90 -1.62 5.80 2.19
CA LEU A 90 -2.81 6.42 1.62
C LEU A 90 -4.00 5.46 1.70
N LYS A 91 -5.18 6.00 2.03
CA LYS A 91 -6.47 5.35 1.79
C LYS A 91 -6.91 5.65 0.37
N ILE A 92 -7.28 4.60 -0.35
CA ILE A 92 -7.68 4.66 -1.74
C ILE A 92 -9.18 4.41 -1.84
N TYR A 93 -9.83 5.21 -2.68
CA TYR A 93 -11.26 5.15 -2.93
C TYR A 93 -11.54 5.14 -4.43
N SER A 94 -12.73 4.67 -4.80
CA SER A 94 -13.22 4.78 -6.17
C SER A 94 -14.61 5.44 -6.24
N THR A 95 -14.91 6.08 -7.36
CA THR A 95 -16.27 6.55 -7.69
C THR A 95 -17.12 5.48 -8.37
N LYS A 96 -16.52 4.44 -8.96
CA LYS A 96 -17.21 3.34 -9.66
C LYS A 96 -16.53 2.00 -9.43
N TYR A 97 -17.27 0.90 -9.56
CA TYR A 97 -16.68 -0.44 -9.57
C TYR A 97 -15.50 -0.53 -10.55
N ILE A 98 -14.37 -1.01 -10.05
CA ILE A 98 -13.15 -1.20 -10.85
C ILE A 98 -13.34 -2.46 -11.69
N SER A 99 -13.38 -2.30 -13.01
CA SER A 99 -13.59 -3.39 -13.96
C SER A 99 -12.27 -3.98 -14.44
N HIS A 100 -11.20 -3.19 -14.45
CA HIS A 100 -9.88 -3.57 -14.95
C HIS A 100 -8.91 -3.71 -13.78
N CYS A 101 -9.04 -4.81 -13.02
CA CYS A 101 -8.11 -5.11 -11.94
C CYS A 101 -7.80 -6.60 -11.82
N ASN A 102 -6.60 -6.88 -11.32
CA ASN A 102 -6.15 -8.22 -10.97
C ASN A 102 -5.95 -8.31 -9.46
N TRP A 103 -6.32 -9.45 -8.89
CA TRP A 103 -6.10 -9.75 -7.49
C TRP A 103 -4.95 -10.73 -7.34
N ASN A 104 -4.10 -10.51 -6.35
CA ASN A 104 -3.05 -11.44 -5.98
C ASN A 104 -2.81 -11.40 -4.48
N THR A 105 -2.16 -12.43 -3.96
CA THR A 105 -1.61 -12.44 -2.61
C THR A 105 -0.08 -12.47 -2.65
N MET A 106 0.56 -11.69 -1.78
CA MET A 106 2.03 -11.70 -1.61
C MET A 106 2.50 -12.73 -0.58
N ASN A 107 1.65 -13.70 -0.24
CA ASN A 107 1.98 -14.73 0.73
C ASN A 107 3.25 -15.50 0.34
N PRO A 108 4.14 -15.81 1.31
CA PRO A 108 5.19 -16.78 1.08
C PRO A 108 4.57 -18.12 0.66
N VAL A 109 5.22 -18.83 -0.27
CA VAL A 109 4.75 -20.05 -0.98
C VAL A 109 4.61 -21.27 -0.04
N ASP A 110 4.74 -21.09 1.26
CA ASP A 110 4.66 -22.18 2.22
C ASP A 110 3.21 -22.56 2.55
N LEU A 111 2.73 -23.62 1.91
CA LEU A 111 1.44 -24.27 2.19
C LEU A 111 1.57 -25.50 3.10
N SER A 112 2.77 -25.78 3.65
CA SER A 112 2.99 -26.95 4.50
C SER A 112 2.07 -26.94 5.73
N CYS A 113 1.76 -25.76 6.25
CA CYS A 113 0.80 -25.56 7.34
C CYS A 113 -0.59 -26.14 7.04
N VAL A 114 -1.03 -26.18 5.77
CA VAL A 114 -2.33 -26.77 5.40
C VAL A 114 -2.36 -28.26 5.70
N ASN A 115 -1.25 -28.97 5.49
CA ASN A 115 -1.17 -30.41 5.76
C ASN A 115 -1.29 -30.70 7.26
N GLU A 116 -0.72 -29.85 8.11
CA GLU A 116 -0.87 -30.00 9.56
C GLU A 116 -2.29 -29.69 10.02
N ILE A 117 -2.92 -28.63 9.48
CA ILE A 117 -4.32 -28.28 9.76
C ILE A 117 -5.28 -29.41 9.37
N LEU A 118 -5.01 -30.12 8.26
CA LEU A 118 -5.86 -31.24 7.84
C LEU A 118 -5.81 -32.45 8.77
N LYS A 119 -4.74 -32.62 9.58
CA LYS A 119 -4.62 -33.69 10.57
C LYS A 119 -5.39 -33.42 11.87
N GLU A 120 -5.82 -32.18 12.10
CA GLU A 120 -6.56 -31.78 13.29
C GLU A 120 -7.99 -32.34 13.36
N THR A 121 -8.59 -32.30 14.56
CA THR A 121 -10.02 -32.59 14.74
C THR A 121 -10.89 -31.59 13.95
N PRO A 122 -12.14 -31.93 13.57
CA PRO A 122 -12.98 -31.03 12.77
C PRO A 122 -13.14 -29.62 13.35
N GLN A 123 -13.36 -29.50 14.66
CA GLN A 123 -13.53 -28.20 15.33
C GLN A 123 -12.23 -27.39 15.40
N SER A 124 -11.10 -28.05 15.67
CA SER A 124 -9.76 -27.42 15.67
C SER A 124 -9.36 -26.96 14.25
N ARG A 125 -9.68 -27.78 13.25
CA ARG A 125 -9.43 -27.52 11.83
C ARG A 125 -10.14 -26.27 11.35
N ASP A 126 -11.44 -26.11 11.65
CA ASP A 126 -12.20 -24.94 11.22
C ASP A 126 -11.62 -23.65 11.80
N CYS A 127 -11.22 -23.66 13.08
CA CYS A 127 -10.55 -22.53 13.72
C CYS A 127 -9.20 -22.22 13.03
N ALA A 128 -8.38 -23.24 12.80
CA ALA A 128 -7.06 -23.07 12.19
C ALA A 128 -7.14 -22.61 10.72
N LEU A 129 -8.11 -23.11 9.95
CA LEU A 129 -8.38 -22.62 8.59
C LEU A 129 -8.83 -21.16 8.57
N ASN A 130 -9.70 -20.76 9.50
CA ASN A 130 -10.14 -19.38 9.60
C ASN A 130 -8.98 -18.44 9.96
N ASN A 131 -8.12 -18.83 10.89
CA ASN A 131 -6.93 -18.06 11.24
C ASN A 131 -5.97 -17.94 10.05
N LEU A 132 -5.74 -19.05 9.34
CA LEU A 132 -4.93 -19.05 8.13
C LEU A 132 -5.51 -18.08 7.08
N ILE A 133 -6.82 -18.10 6.83
CA ILE A 133 -7.46 -17.17 5.90
C ILE A 133 -7.25 -15.72 6.33
N GLN A 134 -7.41 -15.41 7.62
CA GLN A 134 -7.22 -14.05 8.15
C GLN A 134 -5.79 -13.56 7.97
N GLU A 135 -4.80 -14.37 8.38
CA GLU A 135 -3.37 -14.04 8.20
C GLU A 135 -3.00 -13.85 6.72
N ARG A 136 -3.50 -14.74 5.86
CA ARG A 136 -3.22 -14.72 4.42
C ARG A 136 -3.93 -13.56 3.71
N ALA A 137 -5.04 -13.07 4.24
CA ALA A 137 -5.77 -11.93 3.72
C ALA A 137 -5.04 -10.59 3.95
N GLU A 138 -4.13 -10.51 4.93
CA GLU A 138 -3.30 -9.32 5.15
C GLU A 138 -2.40 -8.98 3.97
N TRP A 139 -2.05 -9.99 3.17
CA TRP A 139 -1.21 -9.87 1.99
C TRP A 139 -2.00 -9.78 0.68
N LEU A 140 -3.32 -9.64 0.76
CA LEU A 140 -4.19 -9.50 -0.40
C LEU A 140 -4.04 -8.10 -1.03
N GLN A 141 -3.68 -8.08 -2.31
CA GLN A 141 -3.56 -6.87 -3.11
C GLN A 141 -4.38 -6.92 -4.38
N MET A 142 -4.82 -5.74 -4.81
CA MET A 142 -5.44 -5.45 -6.09
C MET A 142 -4.52 -4.56 -6.90
N VAL A 143 -4.36 -4.86 -8.18
CA VAL A 143 -3.65 -4.01 -9.14
C VAL A 143 -4.66 -3.41 -10.08
N ILE A 144 -4.80 -2.08 -10.03
CA ILE A 144 -5.71 -1.30 -10.85
C ILE A 144 -5.00 -0.94 -12.14
N ALA A 145 -5.61 -1.29 -13.27
CA ALA A 145 -5.07 -0.95 -14.57
C ALA A 145 -5.21 0.56 -14.86
N PRO A 146 -4.35 1.12 -15.73
CA PRO A 146 -4.40 2.54 -16.09
C PRO A 146 -5.79 3.06 -16.48
N GLU A 147 -6.57 2.23 -17.17
CA GLU A 147 -7.88 2.57 -17.73
C GLU A 147 -8.89 3.00 -16.66
N ASP A 148 -8.73 2.51 -15.43
CA ASP A 148 -9.61 2.79 -14.30
C ASP A 148 -9.04 3.83 -13.33
N LEU A 149 -7.80 4.32 -13.52
CA LEU A 149 -7.16 5.30 -12.63
C LEU A 149 -7.96 6.60 -12.50
N LYS A 150 -8.64 6.99 -13.57
CA LYS A 150 -9.55 8.14 -13.61
C LYS A 150 -10.66 8.10 -12.55
N TYR A 151 -10.99 6.93 -12.02
CA TYR A 151 -11.99 6.76 -10.98
C TYR A 151 -11.39 6.70 -9.57
N ILE A 152 -10.06 6.81 -9.44
CA ILE A 152 -9.34 6.58 -8.18
C ILE A 152 -9.02 7.89 -7.46
N PHE A 153 -9.17 7.83 -6.14
CA PHE A 153 -8.96 8.94 -5.22
C PHE A 153 -8.07 8.48 -4.08
N ALA A 154 -7.15 9.34 -3.65
CA ALA A 154 -6.29 9.08 -2.51
C ALA A 154 -6.56 10.08 -1.37
N ARG A 155 -6.48 9.60 -0.14
CA ARG A 155 -6.48 10.41 1.09
C ARG A 155 -5.38 9.90 2.00
N ARG A 156 -4.84 10.76 2.86
CA ARG A 156 -3.89 10.28 3.87
C ARG A 156 -4.59 9.40 4.90
N ASP A 157 -3.94 8.30 5.29
CA ASP A 157 -4.42 7.48 6.41
C ASP A 157 -4.23 8.18 7.76
N ASP A 158 -3.18 9.01 7.88
CA ASP A 158 -2.82 9.75 9.10
C ASP A 158 -3.71 10.97 9.39
N GLY A 159 -4.73 11.22 8.56
CA GLY A 159 -5.69 12.31 8.76
C GLY A 159 -5.17 13.71 8.44
N LYS A 160 -3.89 13.88 8.05
CA LYS A 160 -3.36 15.18 7.62
C LYS A 160 -4.05 15.63 6.33
N ARG A 161 -4.37 16.92 6.22
CA ARG A 161 -4.95 17.52 5.01
C ARG A 161 -3.88 18.30 4.25
N GLU A 162 -3.71 18.00 2.97
CA GLU A 162 -2.87 18.79 2.07
C GLU A 162 -3.63 20.05 1.61
N LYS A 163 -2.93 21.19 1.55
CA LYS A 163 -3.51 22.49 1.15
C LYS A 163 -4.06 22.47 -0.29
N ASN A 164 -3.40 21.72 -1.18
CA ASN A 164 -3.79 21.55 -2.59
C ASN A 164 -4.17 20.08 -2.83
N SER A 165 -5.24 19.62 -2.20
CA SER A 165 -5.73 18.26 -2.44
C SER A 165 -6.53 18.23 -3.74
N ASN A 166 -5.90 17.81 -4.84
CA ASN A 166 -6.65 17.28 -5.98
C ASN A 166 -6.99 15.84 -5.64
N TRP A 167 -8.20 15.66 -5.10
CA TRP A 167 -8.69 14.35 -4.68
C TRP A 167 -8.82 13.39 -5.87
N PHE A 168 -8.99 13.94 -7.08
CA PHE A 168 -9.20 13.22 -8.34
C PHE A 168 -7.87 12.84 -8.99
N SER A 169 -7.80 11.64 -9.58
CA SER A 169 -6.76 11.36 -10.57
C SER A 169 -6.79 12.41 -11.70
N LYS A 170 -5.63 12.80 -12.22
CA LYS A 170 -5.53 13.66 -13.42
C LYS A 170 -6.19 13.06 -14.66
N GLU A 171 -6.42 11.75 -14.65
CA GLU A 171 -7.13 11.04 -15.72
C GLU A 171 -8.66 11.12 -15.55
N SER A 172 -9.17 11.64 -14.41
CA SER A 172 -10.60 11.86 -14.17
C SER A 172 -11.15 12.81 -15.23
N PRO A 173 -12.23 12.43 -15.96
CA PRO A 173 -12.78 13.30 -16.96
C PRO A 173 -13.26 14.63 -16.36
N TYR A 174 -13.84 14.62 -15.15
CA TYR A 174 -14.14 15.78 -14.29
C TYR A 174 -14.29 15.31 -12.84
#